data_AF-A0A6A6TWM7-F1
#
_entry.id   AF-A0A6A6TWM7-F1
#
_cell.length_a   1.000
_cell.length_b   1.000
_cell.length_c   1.000
_cell.angle_alpha   90.00
_cell.angle_beta   90.00
_cell.angle_gamma   90.00
#
_symmetry.space_group_name_H-M   'P 1'
#
loop_
_entity.id
_entity.type
_entity.pdbx_description
1 polymer ?
#
loop_
_entity_poly.entity_id
_entity_poly.type
_entity_poly.pdbx_seq_one_letter_code
_entity_poly.pdbx_strand_id
1 'polypeptide(L)'
;MPSLHNWAHVCSNLVNCSRVRLGMTSMPYTKPHLKFALALQHQGILESVEIGGKKPPNPFEEIDPKDRVELANRLIDSPWDAYPDPTDRTTPDRTYQEPPRNPADRRIWVGLKYFYNEPVIRKIKMISKPSKHNVELSLEQLRWIVKGRKTAQVEGLERPGELLFLSTTAGILESRQALQRQLGGTAICRLY
;
A
#
# COMPACT_ATOMS: atom_id res chain seq x y z
N MET A 1 -2.96 -15.36 -9.64
CA MET A 1 -1.98 -14.47 -8.97
C MET A 1 -1.12 -13.82 -10.05
N PRO A 2 -0.67 -12.55 -9.94
CA PRO A 2 0.27 -11.96 -10.91
C PRO A 2 1.57 -12.77 -10.92
N SER A 3 2.36 -12.66 -11.98
CA SER A 3 3.67 -13.33 -12.05
C SER A 3 4.52 -12.94 -10.83
N LEU A 4 5.27 -13.90 -10.27
CA LEU A 4 6.18 -13.62 -9.16
C LEU A 4 7.25 -12.58 -9.54
N HIS A 5 7.58 -12.48 -10.84
CA HIS A 5 8.48 -11.45 -11.35
C HIS A 5 7.91 -10.05 -11.10
N ASN A 6 6.62 -9.84 -11.37
CA ASN A 6 5.96 -8.55 -11.11
C ASN A 6 5.96 -8.21 -9.62
N TRP A 7 5.74 -9.19 -8.74
CA TRP A 7 5.85 -8.99 -7.29
C TRP A 7 7.25 -8.56 -6.85
N ALA A 8 8.28 -9.20 -7.40
CA ALA A 8 9.67 -8.85 -7.11
C ALA A 8 9.99 -7.42 -7.55
N HIS A 9 9.48 -6.96 -8.70
CA HIS A 9 9.60 -5.58 -9.15
C HIS A 9 8.86 -4.60 -8.24
N VAL A 10 7.61 -4.89 -7.85
CA VAL A 10 6.84 -4.03 -6.94
C VAL A 10 7.52 -3.90 -5.57
N CYS A 11 7.96 -5.02 -4.99
CA CYS A 11 8.65 -5.01 -3.69
C CYS A 11 9.96 -4.24 -3.76
N SER A 12 10.76 -4.46 -4.82
CA SER A 12 12.01 -3.72 -5.03
C SER A 12 11.78 -2.23 -5.24
N ASN A 13 10.74 -1.86 -6.00
CA ASN A 13 10.38 -0.46 -6.24
C ASN A 13 10.05 0.26 -4.93
N LEU A 14 9.18 -0.33 -4.09
CA LEU A 14 8.82 0.22 -2.78
C LEU A 14 10.05 0.45 -1.90
N VAL A 15 10.96 -0.52 -1.82
CA VAL A 15 12.20 -0.40 -1.04
C VAL A 15 13.09 0.70 -1.59
N ASN A 16 13.28 0.75 -2.92
CA ASN A 16 14.14 1.76 -3.54
C ASN A 16 13.60 3.17 -3.32
N CYS A 17 12.31 3.39 -3.59
CA CYS A 17 11.64 4.68 -3.37
C CYS A 17 11.67 5.11 -1.90
N SER A 18 11.51 4.16 -0.98
CA SER A 18 11.62 4.40 0.47
C SER A 18 13.04 4.81 0.88
N ARG A 19 14.06 4.15 0.33
CA ARG A 19 15.48 4.48 0.62
C ARG A 19 15.87 5.87 0.14
N VAL A 20 15.34 6.31 -1.01
CA VAL A 20 15.59 7.67 -1.53
C VAL A 20 14.60 8.71 -1.00
N ARG A 21 13.72 8.34 -0.06
CA ARG A 21 12.80 9.23 0.64
C ARG A 21 11.78 9.95 -0.26
N LEU A 22 11.26 9.25 -1.27
CA LEU A 22 10.15 9.79 -2.06
C LEU A 22 8.87 9.82 -1.23
N GLY A 23 8.08 10.90 -1.29
CA GLY A 23 6.78 10.97 -0.61
C GLY A 23 5.74 10.01 -1.20
N MET A 24 5.83 9.72 -2.50
CA MET A 24 4.93 8.80 -3.18
C MET A 24 5.66 8.02 -4.28
N THR A 25 5.09 6.89 -4.67
CA THR A 25 5.51 6.13 -5.84
C THR A 25 4.31 5.50 -6.53
N SER A 26 4.44 5.18 -7.82
CA SER A 26 3.43 4.40 -8.55
C SER A 26 3.86 2.95 -8.77
N MET A 27 2.89 2.08 -9.04
CA MET A 27 3.09 0.72 -9.53
C MET A 27 2.01 0.35 -10.57
N PRO A 28 2.25 -0.64 -11.45
CA PRO A 28 1.26 -1.08 -12.43
C PRO A 28 -0.02 -1.59 -11.75
N TYR A 29 -1.18 -1.16 -12.26
CA TYR A 29 -2.46 -1.59 -11.73
C TYR A 29 -2.73 -3.07 -12.02
N THR A 30 -2.89 -3.85 -10.95
CA THR A 30 -3.52 -5.18 -11.01
C THR A 30 -4.37 -5.35 -9.75
N LYS A 31 -5.45 -6.15 -9.82
CA LYS A 31 -6.29 -6.41 -8.64
C LYS A 31 -5.48 -6.93 -7.44
N PRO A 32 -4.50 -7.84 -7.62
CA PRO A 32 -3.68 -8.31 -6.51
C PRO A 32 -2.72 -7.24 -5.96
N HIS A 33 -2.09 -6.40 -6.81
CA HIS A 33 -1.27 -5.30 -6.30
C HIS A 33 -2.10 -4.30 -5.49
N LEU A 34 -3.32 -3.98 -5.94
CA LEU A 34 -4.23 -3.10 -5.20
C LEU A 34 -4.59 -3.70 -3.84
N LYS A 35 -4.96 -4.99 -3.79
CA LYS A 35 -5.24 -5.69 -2.52
C LYS A 35 -4.05 -5.67 -1.57
N PHE A 36 -2.83 -5.82 -2.10
CA PHE A 36 -1.62 -5.74 -1.28
C PHE A 36 -1.33 -4.32 -0.78
N ALA A 37 -1.47 -3.31 -1.64
CA ALA A 37 -1.32 -1.91 -1.23
C ALA A 37 -2.32 -1.54 -0.12
N LEU A 38 -3.59 -1.95 -0.27
CA LEU A 38 -4.61 -1.78 0.76
C LEU A 38 -4.26 -2.56 2.04
N ALA A 39 -3.77 -3.79 1.93
CA ALA A 39 -3.34 -4.57 3.09
C ALA A 39 -2.18 -3.88 3.84
N LEU A 40 -1.22 -3.29 3.12
CA LEU A 40 -0.14 -2.48 3.71
C LEU A 40 -0.68 -1.21 4.37
N GLN A 41 -1.64 -0.52 3.75
CA GLN A 41 -2.29 0.66 4.31
C GLN A 41 -3.03 0.32 5.61
N HIS A 42 -3.79 -0.78 5.63
CA HIS A 42 -4.48 -1.28 6.82
C HIS A 42 -3.53 -1.64 7.97
N GLN A 43 -2.32 -2.12 7.66
CA GLN A 43 -1.27 -2.37 8.65
C GLN A 43 -0.49 -1.11 9.04
N GLY A 44 -0.88 0.07 8.53
CA GLY A 44 -0.23 1.34 8.82
C GLY A 44 1.10 1.57 8.11
N ILE A 45 1.51 0.67 7.20
CA ILE A 45 2.80 0.72 6.49
C ILE A 45 2.82 1.78 5.38
N LEU A 46 1.70 1.93 4.67
CA LEU A 46 1.50 3.00 3.67
C LEU A 46 0.58 4.09 4.22
N GLU A 47 0.74 5.30 3.72
CA GLU A 47 -0.09 6.46 4.06
C GLU A 47 -1.37 6.48 3.24
N SER A 48 -1.23 6.49 1.92
CA SER A 48 -2.32 6.56 0.97
C SER A 48 -2.21 5.47 -0.09
N VAL A 49 -3.35 5.09 -0.64
CA VAL A 49 -3.45 4.21 -1.81
C VAL A 49 -4.52 4.79 -2.71
N GLU A 50 -4.13 5.19 -3.91
CA GLU A 50 -5.01 5.86 -4.87
C GLU A 50 -4.84 5.24 -6.26
N ILE A 51 -5.93 5.17 -7.02
CA ILE A 51 -5.89 4.69 -8.41
C ILE A 51 -5.86 5.92 -9.30
N GLY A 52 -4.94 5.96 -10.25
CA GLY A 52 -4.79 7.09 -11.16
C GLY A 52 -4.16 6.70 -12.48
N GLY A 53 -3.74 7.71 -13.24
CA GLY A 53 -3.01 7.53 -14.49
C GLY A 53 -1.49 7.43 -14.30
N LYS A 54 -0.76 7.60 -15.41
CA LYS A 54 0.72 7.68 -15.41
C LYS A 54 1.27 8.92 -14.71
N LYS A 55 0.47 9.98 -14.59
CA LYS A 55 0.82 11.19 -13.84
C LYS A 55 0.43 11.00 -12.37
N PRO A 56 1.22 11.54 -11.42
CA PRO A 56 0.87 11.50 -10.00
C PRO A 56 -0.48 12.19 -9.75
N PRO A 57 -1.25 11.72 -8.75
CA PRO A 57 -2.39 12.48 -8.28
C PRO A 57 -1.88 13.82 -7.77
N ASN A 58 -2.63 14.89 -8.05
CA ASN A 58 -2.21 16.22 -7.65
C ASN A 58 -2.39 16.36 -6.13
N PRO A 59 -1.33 16.52 -5.34
CA PRO A 59 -1.46 16.66 -3.88
C PRO A 59 -2.14 17.96 -3.47
N PHE A 60 -2.20 18.94 -4.37
CA PHE A 60 -2.90 20.20 -4.19
C PHE A 60 -3.89 20.35 -5.33
N GLU A 61 -5.14 20.73 -5.09
CA GLU A 61 -5.99 21.13 -6.22
C GLU A 61 -5.31 22.29 -6.95
N GLU A 62 -5.01 22.11 -8.24
CA GLU A 62 -4.59 23.22 -9.09
C GLU A 62 -5.81 24.11 -9.31
N ILE A 63 -6.04 25.04 -8.39
CA ILE A 63 -7.03 26.10 -8.56
C ILE A 63 -6.51 27.03 -9.67
N ASP A 64 -7.32 27.24 -10.71
CA ASP A 64 -7.02 28.19 -11.80
C ASP A 64 -6.66 29.55 -11.19
N PRO A 65 -5.65 30.28 -11.69
CA PRO A 65 -5.32 31.62 -11.20
C PRO A 65 -6.52 32.55 -11.01
N LYS A 66 -7.56 32.45 -11.87
CA LYS A 66 -8.79 33.24 -11.72
C LYS A 66 -9.59 32.82 -10.49
N ASP A 67 -9.79 31.51 -10.33
CA ASP A 67 -10.50 30.92 -9.20
C ASP A 67 -9.78 31.21 -7.87
N ARG A 68 -8.44 31.33 -7.89
CA ARG A 68 -7.66 31.75 -6.71
C ARG A 68 -7.95 33.18 -6.27
N VAL A 69 -8.07 34.11 -7.21
CA VAL A 69 -8.39 35.51 -6.92
C VAL A 69 -9.81 35.61 -6.37
N GLU A 70 -10.75 34.89 -6.96
CA GLU A 70 -12.13 34.86 -6.47
C GLU A 70 -12.22 34.23 -5.07
N LEU A 71 -11.53 33.11 -4.85
CA LEU A 71 -11.41 32.49 -3.52
C LEU A 71 -10.79 33.46 -2.52
N ALA A 72 -9.70 34.14 -2.88
CA ALA A 72 -9.06 35.11 -1.99
C ALA A 72 -10.01 36.26 -1.61
N ASN A 73 -10.75 36.81 -2.57
CA ASN A 73 -11.74 37.86 -2.28
C ASN A 73 -12.86 37.35 -1.35
N ARG A 74 -13.36 36.13 -1.59
CA ARG A 74 -14.36 35.49 -0.73
C ARG A 74 -13.85 35.29 0.70
N LEU A 75 -12.60 34.84 0.85
CA LEU A 75 -11.97 34.63 2.15
C LEU A 75 -11.66 35.93 2.89
N ILE A 76 -11.47 37.05 2.18
CA ILE A 76 -11.36 38.37 2.81
C ILE A 76 -12.69 38.75 3.48
N ASP A 77 -13.81 38.55 2.78
CA ASP A 77 -15.14 38.88 3.29
C ASP A 77 -15.63 37.88 4.34
N SER A 78 -15.30 36.60 4.17
CA SER A 78 -15.72 35.49 5.03
C SER A 78 -14.55 34.55 5.32
N PRO A 79 -13.65 34.90 6.26
CA PRO A 79 -12.46 34.11 6.56
C PRO A 79 -12.76 32.69 7.06
N TRP A 80 -13.93 32.47 7.66
CA TRP A 80 -14.36 31.16 8.16
C TRP A 80 -14.62 30.13 7.05
N ASP A 81 -14.85 30.57 5.80
CA ASP A 81 -15.02 29.68 4.65
C ASP A 81 -13.72 28.93 4.26
N ALA A 82 -12.56 29.35 4.81
CA ALA A 82 -11.30 28.64 4.62
C ALA A 82 -11.29 27.28 5.34
N TYR A 83 -12.18 27.08 6.31
CA TYR A 83 -12.27 25.85 7.08
C TYR A 83 -13.43 25.00 6.54
N PRO A 84 -13.24 23.68 6.37
CA PRO A 84 -14.32 22.81 5.97
C PRO A 84 -15.44 22.85 7.02
N ASP A 85 -16.69 22.95 6.57
CA ASP A 85 -17.85 22.93 7.46
C ASP A 85 -17.82 21.61 8.25
N PRO A 86 -17.84 21.64 9.60
CA PRO A 86 -17.84 20.42 10.41
C PRO A 86 -18.98 19.46 10.10
N THR A 87 -20.06 19.95 9.48
CA THR A 87 -21.22 19.17 9.04
C THR A 87 -21.03 18.51 7.68
N ASP A 88 -20.16 19.03 6.82
CA ASP A 88 -19.82 18.46 5.50
C ASP A 88 -18.64 17.49 5.57
N ARG A 89 -18.74 16.50 6.48
CA ARG A 89 -17.78 15.38 6.55
C ARG A 89 -17.95 14.38 5.39
N THR A 90 -18.89 14.63 4.49
CA THR A 90 -19.30 13.72 3.42
C THR A 90 -18.55 13.95 2.12
N THR A 91 -18.02 15.14 1.88
CA THR A 91 -17.07 15.36 0.80
C THR A 91 -15.76 14.70 1.17
N PRO A 92 -15.27 13.67 0.45
CA PRO A 92 -13.93 13.18 0.69
C PRO A 92 -12.96 14.34 0.48
N ASP A 93 -12.09 14.60 1.45
CA ASP A 93 -10.99 15.60 1.42
C ASP A 93 -10.06 15.45 0.19
N ARG A 94 -10.26 14.44 -0.65
CA ARG A 94 -9.45 14.12 -1.80
C ARG A 94 -10.31 14.11 -3.05
N THR A 95 -9.90 14.90 -4.03
CA THR A 95 -10.39 14.82 -5.41
C THR A 95 -10.34 13.39 -5.92
N TYR A 96 -11.50 12.78 -6.16
CA TYR A 96 -11.58 11.51 -6.86
C TYR A 96 -11.07 11.69 -8.28
N GLN A 97 -9.92 11.12 -8.61
CA GLN A 97 -9.44 11.07 -9.99
C GLN A 97 -10.07 9.88 -10.70
N GLU A 98 -10.85 10.14 -11.75
CA GLU A 98 -11.36 9.06 -12.59
C GLU A 98 -10.19 8.28 -13.22
N PRO A 99 -10.13 6.95 -13.03
CA PRO A 99 -9.07 6.16 -13.60
C PRO A 99 -9.15 6.20 -15.13
N PRO A 100 -8.01 6.21 -15.85
CA PRO A 100 -8.02 6.27 -17.30
C PRO A 100 -8.81 5.11 -17.91
N ARG A 101 -9.52 5.40 -19.00
CA ARG A 101 -10.33 4.42 -19.74
C ARG A 101 -9.49 3.21 -20.15
N ASN A 102 -8.27 3.43 -20.64
CA ASN A 102 -7.33 2.38 -21.00
C ASN A 102 -6.74 1.71 -19.74
N PRO A 103 -6.94 0.38 -19.55
CA PRO A 103 -6.37 -0.34 -18.41
C PRO A 103 -4.84 -0.29 -18.33
N ALA A 104 -4.14 -0.19 -19.46
CA ALA A 104 -2.68 -0.15 -19.50
C ALA A 104 -2.10 1.16 -18.95
N ASP A 105 -2.90 2.23 -18.92
CA ASP A 105 -2.51 3.53 -18.40
C ASP A 105 -2.79 3.67 -16.89
N ARG A 106 -3.50 2.70 -16.30
CA ARG A 106 -3.85 2.71 -14.87
C ARG A 106 -2.64 2.40 -14.01
N ARG A 107 -2.49 3.17 -12.94
CA ARG A 107 -1.47 3.01 -11.91
C ARG A 107 -2.12 3.00 -10.53
N ILE A 108 -1.43 2.35 -9.60
CA ILE A 108 -1.71 2.47 -8.17
C ILE A 108 -0.64 3.40 -7.62
N TRP A 109 -1.05 4.55 -7.14
CA TRP A 109 -0.23 5.52 -6.43
C TRP A 109 -0.28 5.21 -4.95
N VAL A 110 0.89 5.18 -4.31
CA VAL A 110 1.00 4.91 -2.88
C VAL A 110 1.85 5.96 -2.21
N GLY A 111 1.34 6.48 -1.08
CA GLY A 111 2.08 7.38 -0.18
C GLY A 111 3.00 6.59 0.74
N LEU A 112 4.28 6.95 0.75
CA LEU A 112 5.31 6.31 1.57
C LEU A 112 5.43 7.03 2.90
N LYS A 113 5.46 6.26 4.00
CA LYS A 113 5.54 6.80 5.36
C LYS A 113 6.98 6.91 5.85
N TYR A 114 7.25 7.99 6.56
CA TYR A 114 8.50 8.26 7.25
C TYR A 114 8.20 8.72 8.68
N PHE A 115 8.96 8.23 9.64
CA PHE A 115 8.78 8.54 11.05
C PHE A 115 10.14 8.70 11.73
N TYR A 116 10.31 9.74 12.54
CA TYR A 116 11.61 10.13 13.12
C TYR A 116 12.76 10.10 12.10
N ASN A 117 12.52 10.66 10.91
CA ASN A 117 13.51 10.72 9.84
C ASN A 117 13.95 9.33 9.29
N GLU A 118 13.22 8.26 9.61
CA GLU A 118 13.46 6.91 9.10
C GLU A 118 12.26 6.42 8.26
N PRO A 119 12.49 5.65 7.18
CA PRO A 119 11.40 5.04 6.43
C PRO A 119 10.68 3.96 7.24
N VAL A 120 9.36 3.92 7.15
CA VAL A 120 8.56 2.83 7.73
C VAL A 120 8.79 1.52 6.97
N ILE A 121 8.92 1.58 5.63
CA ILE A 121 9.33 0.43 4.82
C ILE A 121 10.85 0.40 4.72
N ARG A 122 11.51 -0.40 5.56
CA ARG A 122 12.98 -0.55 5.51
C ARG A 122 13.40 -1.64 4.53
N LYS A 123 12.74 -2.79 4.61
CA LYS A 123 13.09 -3.95 3.78
C LYS A 123 11.86 -4.80 3.48
N ILE A 124 11.74 -5.19 2.22
CA ILE A 124 10.77 -6.19 1.77
C ILE A 124 11.55 -7.36 1.16
N LYS A 125 11.40 -8.56 1.72
CA LYS A 125 12.03 -9.78 1.24
C LYS A 125 10.97 -10.69 0.63
N MET A 126 11.10 -10.99 -0.66
CA MET A 126 10.28 -12.01 -1.32
C MET A 126 10.53 -13.39 -0.70
N ILE A 127 9.46 -14.12 -0.38
CA ILE A 127 9.49 -15.50 0.11
C ILE A 127 9.37 -16.46 -1.06
N SER A 128 8.25 -16.42 -1.79
CA SER A 128 8.12 -17.12 -3.08
C SER A 128 8.89 -16.37 -4.16
N LYS A 129 9.88 -17.03 -4.78
CA LYS A 129 10.73 -16.44 -5.81
C LYS A 129 10.41 -17.03 -7.18
N PRO A 130 10.46 -16.25 -8.28
CA PRO A 130 10.16 -16.79 -9.61
C PRO A 130 11.04 -17.96 -10.04
N SER A 131 12.29 -17.98 -9.57
CA SER A 131 13.28 -19.02 -9.87
C SER A 131 13.18 -20.27 -8.99
N LYS A 132 12.25 -20.30 -8.03
CA LYS A 132 12.03 -21.43 -7.12
C LYS A 132 10.54 -21.78 -7.07
N HIS A 133 10.22 -22.94 -6.51
CA HIS A 133 8.83 -23.29 -6.26
C HIS A 133 8.15 -22.30 -5.30
N ASN A 134 6.84 -22.12 -5.49
CA ASN A 134 6.00 -21.35 -4.59
C ASN A 134 6.07 -21.95 -3.18
N VAL A 135 6.16 -21.09 -2.18
CA VAL A 135 6.15 -21.50 -0.78
C VAL A 135 4.72 -21.47 -0.29
N GLU A 136 4.08 -22.63 -0.23
CA GLU A 136 2.73 -22.79 0.31
C GLU A 136 2.80 -23.10 1.80
N LEU A 137 2.03 -22.35 2.59
CA LEU A 137 1.97 -22.50 4.03
C LEU A 137 0.60 -23.04 4.45
N SER A 138 0.61 -24.17 5.14
CA SER A 138 -0.57 -24.73 5.80
C SER A 138 -0.96 -23.90 7.04
N LEU A 139 -2.17 -24.11 7.55
CA LEU A 139 -2.64 -23.45 8.77
C LEU A 139 -1.75 -23.77 9.98
N GLU A 140 -1.26 -25.00 10.09
CA GLU A 140 -0.38 -25.42 11.18
C GLU A 140 1.00 -24.74 11.09
N GLN A 141 1.59 -24.71 9.89
CA GLN A 141 2.84 -24.00 9.65
C GLN A 141 2.70 -22.50 9.96
N LEU A 142 1.56 -21.90 9.61
CA LEU A 142 1.28 -20.50 9.91
C LEU A 142 1.18 -20.24 11.42
N ARG A 143 0.56 -21.16 12.19
CA ARG A 143 0.54 -21.10 13.67
C ARG A 143 1.93 -21.12 14.26
N TRP A 144 2.85 -21.90 13.70
CA TRP A 144 4.24 -21.94 14.15
C TRP A 144 4.97 -20.65 13.82
N ILE A 145 4.85 -20.16 12.58
CA ILE A 145 5.52 -18.93 12.12
C ILE A 145 5.12 -17.73 12.97
N VAL A 146 3.81 -17.54 13.22
CA VAL A 146 3.31 -16.42 14.04
C VAL A 146 3.80 -16.50 15.50
N LYS A 147 4.08 -17.71 16.01
CA LYS A 147 4.68 -17.94 17.34
C LYS A 147 6.21 -17.82 17.35
N GLY A 148 6.82 -17.36 16.25
CA GLY A 148 8.28 -17.25 16.14
C GLY A 148 9.00 -18.58 15.94
N ARG A 149 8.28 -19.68 15.64
CA ARG A 149 8.90 -20.98 15.35
C ARG A 149 9.16 -21.12 13.85
N LYS A 150 10.36 -21.60 13.51
CA LYS A 150 10.72 -21.89 12.13
C LYS A 150 9.97 -23.10 11.57
N THR A 151 9.73 -23.06 10.27
CA THR A 151 9.27 -24.19 9.46
C THR A 151 10.42 -24.65 8.55
N ALA A 152 10.21 -25.71 7.76
CA ALA A 152 11.22 -26.15 6.79
C ALA A 152 11.52 -25.11 5.71
N GLN A 153 10.55 -24.24 5.37
CA GLN A 153 10.65 -23.31 4.24
C GLN A 153 10.76 -21.83 4.66
N VAL A 154 10.20 -21.47 5.81
CA VAL A 154 10.08 -20.08 6.27
C VAL A 154 10.41 -19.97 7.76
N GLU A 155 11.28 -19.01 8.10
CA GLU A 155 11.59 -18.66 9.49
C GLU A 155 10.39 -18.06 10.22
N GLY A 156 10.38 -18.21 11.55
CA GLY A 156 9.36 -17.58 12.40
C GLY A 156 9.39 -16.05 12.33
N LEU A 157 8.29 -15.40 12.72
CA LEU A 157 8.27 -13.97 13.02
C LEU A 157 8.92 -13.74 14.37
N GLU A 158 10.17 -13.32 14.37
CA GLU A 158 11.03 -13.26 15.56
C GLU A 158 11.12 -11.84 16.12
N ARG A 159 11.02 -10.83 15.26
CA ARG A 159 11.19 -9.43 15.65
C ARG A 159 9.84 -8.73 15.68
N PRO A 160 9.59 -7.86 16.67
CA PRO A 160 8.43 -6.97 16.66
C PRO A 160 8.40 -6.15 15.36
N GLY A 161 7.20 -5.93 14.82
CA GLY A 161 7.00 -5.16 13.58
C GLY A 161 7.15 -5.97 12.29
N GLU A 162 7.63 -7.22 12.34
CA GLU A 162 7.67 -8.05 11.13
C GLU A 162 6.26 -8.48 10.69
N LEU A 163 6.05 -8.39 9.38
CA LEU A 163 4.79 -8.78 8.73
C LEU A 163 5.08 -9.78 7.62
N LEU A 164 4.28 -10.84 7.55
CA LEU A 164 4.32 -11.82 6.46
C LEU A 164 3.01 -11.75 5.69
N PHE A 165 3.07 -11.50 4.39
CA PHE A 165 1.89 -11.44 3.52
C PHE A 165 1.73 -12.72 2.71
N LEU A 166 0.49 -13.22 2.67
CA LEU A 166 0.09 -14.43 1.98
C LEU A 166 -0.95 -14.14 0.91
N SER A 167 -0.90 -14.86 -0.21
CA SER A 167 -2.02 -14.99 -1.14
C SER A 167 -2.89 -16.15 -0.69
N THR A 168 -4.10 -15.84 -0.25
CA THR A 168 -5.11 -16.80 0.22
C THR A 168 -6.31 -16.82 -0.71
N THR A 169 -7.25 -17.73 -0.47
CA THR A 169 -8.55 -17.77 -1.19
C THR A 169 -9.38 -16.50 -0.98
N ALA A 170 -9.25 -15.84 0.18
CA ALA A 170 -9.94 -14.58 0.50
C ALA A 170 -9.20 -13.32 -0.03
N GLY A 171 -8.04 -13.49 -0.65
CA GLY A 171 -7.19 -12.39 -1.12
C GLY A 171 -5.85 -12.31 -0.39
N ILE A 172 -5.23 -11.14 -0.41
CA ILE A 172 -3.92 -10.93 0.21
C ILE A 172 -4.13 -10.52 1.65
N LEU A 173 -3.58 -11.32 2.57
CA LEU A 173 -3.74 -11.15 4.01
C LEU A 173 -2.38 -11.19 4.69
N GLU A 174 -2.28 -10.46 5.80
CA GLU A 174 -1.17 -10.62 6.73
C GLU A 174 -1.32 -11.95 7.49
N SER A 175 -0.21 -12.56 7.89
CA SER A 175 -0.15 -13.90 8.50
C SER A 175 -1.08 -14.10 9.71
N ARG A 176 -1.19 -13.13 10.61
CA ARG A 176 -2.09 -13.19 11.78
C ARG A 176 -3.55 -13.05 11.36
N GLN A 177 -3.84 -12.21 10.36
CA GLN A 177 -5.19 -12.10 9.78
C GLN A 177 -5.62 -13.38 9.07
N ALA A 178 -4.72 -14.01 8.29
CA ALA A 178 -4.98 -15.29 7.64
C ALA A 178 -5.20 -16.40 8.69
N LEU A 179 -4.39 -16.42 9.75
CA LEU A 179 -4.54 -17.35 10.86
C LEU A 179 -5.88 -17.18 11.59
N GLN A 180 -6.31 -15.94 11.86
CA GLN A 180 -7.60 -15.64 12.47
C GLN A 180 -8.77 -16.16 11.63
N ARG A 181 -8.64 -16.12 10.30
CA ARG A 181 -9.63 -16.65 9.35
C ARG A 181 -9.47 -18.14 9.07
N GLN A 182 -8.52 -18.81 9.72
CA GLN A 182 -8.19 -20.22 9.52
C GLN A 182 -7.81 -20.57 8.05
N LEU A 183 -7.14 -19.63 7.37
CA LEU A 183 -6.71 -19.80 5.98
C LEU A 183 -5.20 -20.02 5.89
N GLY A 184 -4.80 -21.01 5.08
CA GLY A 184 -3.44 -21.12 4.55
C GLY A 184 -3.28 -20.30 3.26
N GLY A 185 -2.10 -20.39 2.64
CA GLY A 185 -1.87 -19.76 1.34
C GLY A 185 -0.42 -19.70 0.92
N THR A 186 -0.18 -19.09 -0.24
CA THR A 186 1.17 -18.91 -0.78
C THR A 186 1.84 -17.70 -0.16
N ALA A 187 3.01 -17.87 0.45
CA ALA A 187 3.78 -16.78 1.04
C ALA A 187 4.39 -15.86 -0.03
N ILE A 188 4.04 -14.58 -0.01
CA ILE A 188 4.49 -13.59 -1.00
C ILE A 188 5.80 -12.96 -0.56
N CYS A 189 5.75 -12.18 0.51
CA CYS A 189 6.87 -11.38 1.00
C CYS A 189 6.78 -11.16 2.50
N ARG A 190 7.93 -10.84 3.09
CA ARG A 190 8.10 -10.46 4.49
C ARG A 190 8.66 -9.04 4.57
N LEU A 191 8.07 -8.24 5.44
CA LEU A 191 8.51 -6.89 5.77
C LEU A 191 9.25 -6.90 7.11
N TYR A 192 10.25 -6.05 7.22
CA TYR A 192 11.09 -5.83 8.40
C TYR A 192 11.21 -4.33 8.70
#